data_AF-A0AAV4M4I2-F1
#
_entry.id   AF-A0AAV4M4I2-F1
#
_cell.length_a   1.000
_cell.length_b   1.000
_cell.length_c   1.000
_cell.angle_alpha   90.00
_cell.angle_beta   90.00
_cell.angle_gamma   90.00
#
_symmetry.space_group_name_H-M   'P 1'
#
loop_
_entity.id
_entity.type
_entity.pdbx_description
1 polymer ?
#
loop_
_entity_poly.entity_id
_entity_poly.type
_entity_poly.pdbx_seq_one_letter_code
_entity_poly.pdbx_strand_id
1 'polypeptide(L)'
;MERGRVLNCSYLFVVLGLDSTNVSVKKQAFELLSALCVYNAEGYQRALDTLEHYKTNKKERYRFKVVVDELRSSDLDYLSTVVAFVNCTIISVKSLKDRIRIRNEFIGLKILDALSRLRATFNEGTESELFVQLDIFDEHRLSDECQSTGPNGVDLNSHQDVFYAILRQVAETPQEIPFLNILQHLLRVDTSLPISDIIWDTAEKLVHRATLCETKEDSEKLLRAPSYHHSLNKLLRGLQESGGRCQCSCHNNGEISNSAATDGRTRKRTPLQLSFGDGSKTPGILSPTNSSMAFSPELLATLSRAISPPPRVSNASMLPAVGGPPPPPPPPPPLASPPPPPPPPPGGEEPHLHLPHHPRLS
;
A
#
# COMPACT_ATOMS: atom_id res chain seq x y z
N MET A 1 16.27 1.06 -16.45
CA MET A 1 15.13 0.79 -17.36
C MET A 1 14.45 -0.58 -17.14
N GLU A 2 15.04 -1.55 -16.44
CA GLU A 2 14.40 -2.86 -16.22
C GLU A 2 13.34 -2.89 -15.10
N ARG A 3 13.50 -2.13 -14.01
CA ARG A 3 12.47 -2.05 -12.95
C ARG A 3 11.11 -1.53 -13.45
N GLY A 4 11.11 -0.64 -14.45
CA GLY A 4 9.88 -0.09 -15.03
C GLY A 4 9.12 -1.04 -15.97
N ARG A 5 9.78 -2.04 -16.56
CA ARG A 5 9.13 -3.04 -17.43
C ARG A 5 8.50 -4.19 -16.64
N VAL A 6 9.13 -4.59 -15.53
CA VAL A 6 8.59 -5.64 -14.65
C VAL A 6 7.37 -5.13 -13.87
N LEU A 7 7.37 -3.87 -13.41
CA LEU A 7 6.19 -3.27 -12.78
C LEU A 7 4.98 -3.26 -13.73
N ASN A 8 5.14 -2.80 -14.98
CA ASN A 8 4.06 -2.76 -15.97
C ASN A 8 3.44 -4.14 -16.26
N CYS A 9 4.23 -5.21 -16.26
CA CYS A 9 3.71 -6.57 -16.48
C CYS A 9 2.93 -7.11 -15.26
N SER A 10 3.30 -6.67 -14.05
CA SER A 10 2.65 -7.08 -12.80
C SER A 10 1.26 -6.45 -12.64
N TYR A 11 1.14 -5.15 -12.96
CA TYR A 11 -0.14 -4.42 -12.94
C TYR A 11 -1.12 -4.94 -13.99
N LEU A 12 -0.62 -5.29 -15.17
CA LEU A 12 -1.45 -5.72 -16.29
C LEU A 12 -2.22 -7.01 -15.98
N PHE A 13 -1.60 -7.97 -15.30
CA PHE A 13 -2.26 -9.23 -14.96
C PHE A 13 -3.47 -9.03 -14.04
N VAL A 14 -3.34 -8.17 -13.01
CA VAL A 14 -4.44 -7.89 -12.07
C VAL A 14 -5.54 -7.08 -12.75
N VAL A 15 -5.19 -6.09 -13.58
CA VAL A 15 -6.16 -5.32 -14.36
C VAL A 15 -6.95 -6.22 -15.32
N LEU A 16 -6.28 -7.15 -16.00
CA LEU A 16 -6.93 -8.15 -16.85
C LEU A 16 -7.80 -9.12 -16.04
N GLY A 17 -7.37 -9.48 -14.84
CA GLY A 17 -8.14 -10.31 -13.92
C GLY A 17 -9.45 -9.67 -13.49
N LEU A 18 -9.43 -8.37 -13.14
CA LEU A 18 -10.62 -7.59 -12.78
C LEU A 18 -11.61 -7.42 -13.95
N ASP A 19 -11.09 -7.40 -15.18
CA ASP A 19 -11.89 -7.31 -16.41
C ASP A 19 -12.47 -8.64 -16.89
N SER A 20 -12.09 -9.75 -16.26
CA SER A 20 -12.58 -11.07 -16.63
C SER A 20 -14.09 -11.20 -16.38
N THR A 21 -14.81 -11.89 -17.25
CA THR A 21 -16.21 -12.29 -16.97
C THR A 21 -16.29 -13.47 -15.99
N ASN A 22 -15.16 -14.12 -15.72
CA ASN A 22 -15.08 -15.26 -14.82
C ASN A 22 -14.87 -14.80 -13.36
N VAL A 23 -15.86 -15.08 -12.52
CA VAL A 23 -15.88 -14.72 -11.09
C VAL A 23 -14.67 -15.30 -10.34
N SER A 24 -14.24 -16.52 -10.65
CA SER A 24 -13.07 -17.15 -10.00
C SER A 24 -11.77 -16.42 -10.31
N VAL A 25 -11.60 -15.90 -11.53
CA VAL A 25 -10.42 -15.10 -11.90
C VAL A 25 -10.44 -13.76 -11.18
N LYS A 26 -11.60 -13.11 -11.11
CA LYS A 26 -11.73 -11.88 -10.32
C LYS A 26 -11.45 -12.14 -8.83
N LYS A 27 -11.93 -13.25 -8.28
CA LYS A 27 -11.67 -13.66 -6.89
C LYS A 27 -10.17 -13.70 -6.61
N GLN A 28 -9.41 -14.42 -7.43
CA GLN A 28 -7.96 -14.51 -7.31
C GLN A 28 -7.26 -13.16 -7.42
N ALA A 29 -7.75 -12.27 -8.28
CA ALA A 29 -7.22 -10.91 -8.39
C ALA A 29 -7.41 -10.11 -7.09
N PHE A 30 -8.59 -10.20 -6.47
CA PHE A 30 -8.87 -9.56 -5.17
C PHE A 30 -8.10 -10.19 -4.01
N GLU A 31 -7.92 -11.51 -3.98
CA GLU A 31 -7.09 -12.20 -2.99
C GLU A 31 -5.63 -11.73 -3.07
N LEU A 32 -5.08 -11.62 -4.28
CA LEU A 32 -3.73 -11.12 -4.50
C LEU A 32 -3.59 -9.65 -4.06
N LEU A 33 -4.54 -8.79 -4.43
CA LEU A 33 -4.55 -7.40 -4.00
C LEU A 33 -4.68 -7.25 -2.48
N SER A 34 -5.46 -8.12 -1.83
CA SER A 34 -5.57 -8.19 -0.37
C SER A 34 -4.23 -8.56 0.27
N ALA A 35 -3.58 -9.61 -0.24
CA ALA A 35 -2.27 -10.04 0.22
C ALA A 35 -1.21 -8.92 0.06
N LEU A 36 -1.24 -8.18 -1.05
CA LEU A 36 -0.36 -7.03 -1.27
C LEU A 36 -0.61 -5.90 -0.28
N CYS A 37 -1.88 -5.56 -0.02
CA CYS A 37 -2.26 -4.52 0.95
C CYS A 37 -1.69 -4.79 2.33
N VAL A 38 -1.62 -6.07 2.72
CA VAL A 38 -1.15 -6.45 4.04
C VAL A 38 0.37 -6.63 4.08
N TYR A 39 0.97 -7.24 3.07
CA TYR A 39 2.35 -7.75 3.16
C TYR A 39 3.39 -6.71 3.61
N ASN A 40 3.36 -5.52 3.02
CA ASN A 40 4.18 -4.38 3.46
C ASN A 40 3.67 -3.07 2.82
N ALA A 41 4.28 -1.94 3.21
CA ALA A 41 3.90 -0.63 2.69
C ALA A 41 4.09 -0.50 1.17
N GLU A 42 5.09 -1.17 0.58
CA GLU A 42 5.31 -1.15 -0.87
C GLU A 42 4.21 -1.93 -1.62
N GLY A 43 3.81 -3.10 -1.10
CA GLY A 43 2.72 -3.91 -1.62
C GLY A 43 1.39 -3.14 -1.55
N TYR A 44 1.14 -2.45 -0.44
CA TYR A 44 -0.01 -1.58 -0.28
C TYR A 44 -0.06 -0.47 -1.34
N GLN A 45 1.05 0.24 -1.55
CA GLN A 45 1.12 1.27 -2.59
C GLN A 45 0.89 0.67 -3.98
N ARG A 46 1.49 -0.49 -4.27
CA ARG A 46 1.24 -1.19 -5.54
C ARG A 46 -0.22 -1.59 -5.72
N ALA A 47 -0.92 -2.03 -4.68
CA ALA A 47 -2.35 -2.32 -4.78
C ALA A 47 -3.17 -1.07 -5.17
N LEU A 48 -2.89 0.07 -4.53
CA LEU A 48 -3.54 1.34 -4.85
C LEU A 48 -3.20 1.86 -6.25
N ASP A 49 -1.93 1.76 -6.67
CA ASP A 49 -1.49 2.13 -8.02
C ASP A 49 -2.19 1.26 -9.08
N THR A 50 -2.40 -0.03 -8.79
CA THR A 50 -3.14 -0.94 -9.68
C THR A 50 -4.56 -0.43 -9.93
N LEU A 51 -5.26 -0.03 -8.87
CA LEU A 51 -6.62 0.51 -8.96
C LEU A 51 -6.66 1.88 -9.64
N GLU A 52 -5.63 2.71 -9.44
CA GLU A 52 -5.49 4.01 -10.11
C GLU A 52 -5.25 3.85 -11.62
N HIS A 53 -4.45 2.86 -12.02
CA HIS A 53 -4.29 2.47 -13.42
C HIS A 53 -5.60 1.92 -14.00
N TYR A 54 -6.30 1.05 -13.27
CA TYR A 54 -7.60 0.52 -13.68
C TYR A 54 -8.61 1.65 -13.94
N LYS A 55 -8.71 2.61 -13.01
CA LYS A 55 -9.52 3.83 -13.14
C LYS A 55 -9.24 4.57 -14.43
N THR A 56 -7.96 4.82 -14.71
CA THR A 56 -7.52 5.55 -15.91
C THR A 56 -7.89 4.79 -17.19
N ASN A 57 -7.66 3.48 -17.21
CA ASN A 57 -7.96 2.63 -18.37
C ASN A 57 -9.46 2.55 -18.67
N LYS A 58 -10.30 2.50 -17.62
CA LYS A 58 -11.76 2.47 -17.74
C LYS A 58 -12.40 3.85 -17.84
N LYS A 59 -11.62 4.93 -17.74
CA LYS A 59 -12.09 6.32 -17.70
C LYS A 59 -13.10 6.56 -16.58
N GLU A 60 -12.88 5.91 -15.44
CA GLU A 60 -13.73 6.07 -14.27
C GLU A 60 -13.31 7.27 -13.44
N ARG A 61 -14.25 7.85 -12.68
CA ARG A 61 -13.95 9.00 -11.83
C ARG A 61 -13.21 8.62 -10.55
N TYR A 62 -13.43 7.39 -10.04
CA TYR A 62 -12.93 6.95 -8.74
C TYR A 62 -12.27 5.58 -8.83
N ARG A 63 -11.11 5.41 -8.18
CA ARG A 63 -10.31 4.18 -8.23
C ARG A 63 -10.97 2.97 -7.57
N PHE A 64 -11.78 3.22 -6.55
CA PHE A 64 -12.49 2.17 -5.82
C PHE A 64 -13.85 1.82 -6.42
N LYS A 65 -14.27 2.49 -7.51
CA LYS A 65 -15.57 2.23 -8.14
C LYS A 65 -15.74 0.77 -8.57
N VAL A 66 -14.70 0.17 -9.16
CA VAL A 66 -14.70 -1.25 -9.55
C VAL A 66 -15.00 -2.15 -8.35
N VAL A 67 -14.40 -1.87 -7.19
CA VAL A 67 -14.58 -2.67 -5.97
C VAL A 67 -16.03 -2.62 -5.50
N VAL A 68 -16.63 -1.42 -5.47
CA VAL A 68 -18.04 -1.25 -5.04
C VAL A 68 -19.01 -1.85 -6.05
N ASP A 69 -18.69 -1.81 -7.33
CA ASP A 69 -19.53 -2.42 -8.37
C ASP A 69 -19.58 -3.95 -8.27
N GLU A 70 -18.47 -4.61 -7.89
CA GLU A 70 -18.42 -6.06 -7.69
C GLU A 70 -19.26 -6.53 -6.48
N LEU A 71 -19.57 -5.65 -5.52
CA LEU A 71 -20.47 -5.96 -4.40
C LEU A 71 -21.94 -6.15 -4.83
N ARG A 72 -22.26 -6.01 -6.12
CA ARG A 72 -23.57 -6.37 -6.68
C ARG A 72 -23.66 -7.83 -7.12
N SER A 73 -22.58 -8.62 -6.98
CA SER A 73 -22.59 -10.05 -7.27
C SER A 73 -23.59 -10.81 -6.38
N SER A 74 -24.00 -12.00 -6.83
CA SER A 74 -24.81 -12.94 -6.05
C SER A 74 -23.99 -14.09 -5.44
N ASP A 75 -22.70 -14.18 -5.77
CA ASP A 75 -21.79 -15.23 -5.28
C ASP A 75 -21.25 -14.85 -3.89
N LEU A 76 -21.69 -15.57 -2.87
CA LEU A 76 -21.34 -15.35 -1.46
C LEU A 76 -19.83 -15.44 -1.18
N ASP A 77 -19.17 -16.43 -1.76
CA ASP A 77 -17.74 -16.67 -1.54
C ASP A 77 -16.92 -15.57 -2.20
N TYR A 78 -17.32 -15.15 -3.40
CA TYR A 78 -16.71 -14.00 -4.06
C TYR A 78 -16.95 -12.68 -3.32
N LEU A 79 -18.18 -12.42 -2.89
CA LEU A 79 -18.52 -11.21 -2.11
C LEU A 79 -17.69 -11.12 -0.84
N SER A 80 -17.52 -12.24 -0.14
CA SER A 80 -16.66 -12.33 1.04
C SER A 80 -15.23 -11.85 0.73
N THR A 81 -14.63 -12.34 -0.37
CA THR A 81 -13.31 -11.88 -0.83
C THR A 81 -13.27 -10.39 -1.14
N VAL A 82 -14.30 -9.83 -1.77
CA VAL A 82 -14.34 -8.39 -2.10
C VAL A 82 -14.44 -7.54 -0.83
N VAL A 83 -15.27 -7.92 0.16
CA VAL A 83 -15.35 -7.22 1.45
C VAL A 83 -14.03 -7.37 2.23
N ALA A 84 -13.40 -8.55 2.21
CA ALA A 84 -12.08 -8.76 2.80
C ALA A 84 -11.00 -7.85 2.18
N PHE A 85 -11.06 -7.62 0.87
CA PHE A 85 -10.16 -6.67 0.20
C PHE A 85 -10.39 -5.23 0.68
N VAL A 86 -11.65 -4.80 0.84
CA VAL A 86 -11.97 -3.48 1.41
C VAL A 86 -11.38 -3.35 2.81
N ASN A 87 -11.55 -4.38 3.66
CA ASN A 87 -10.98 -4.41 5.00
C ASN A 87 -9.44 -4.33 4.97
N CYS A 88 -8.76 -5.12 4.14
CA CYS A 88 -7.31 -5.04 3.98
C CYS A 88 -6.84 -3.65 3.52
N THR A 89 -7.57 -3.02 2.60
CA THR A 89 -7.22 -1.69 2.06
C THR A 89 -7.33 -0.59 3.13
N ILE A 90 -8.30 -0.69 4.04
CA ILE A 90 -8.51 0.29 5.12
C ILE A 90 -7.59 -0.02 6.30
N ILE A 91 -7.64 -1.25 6.83
CA ILE A 91 -6.99 -1.62 8.10
C ILE A 91 -5.45 -1.59 7.99
N SER A 92 -4.88 -1.83 6.81
CA SER A 92 -3.42 -1.77 6.60
C SER A 92 -2.79 -0.38 6.77
N VAL A 93 -3.57 0.69 6.80
CA VAL A 93 -3.05 2.05 6.95
C VAL A 93 -2.84 2.36 8.44
N LYS A 94 -1.67 2.88 8.85
CA LYS A 94 -1.38 3.05 10.29
C LYS A 94 -1.97 4.33 10.90
N SER A 95 -1.99 5.40 10.12
CA SER A 95 -2.46 6.72 10.55
C SER A 95 -3.99 6.73 10.58
N LEU A 96 -4.60 7.07 11.71
CA LEU A 96 -6.05 7.19 11.85
C LEU A 96 -6.63 8.16 10.80
N LYS A 97 -5.97 9.30 10.59
CA LYS A 97 -6.35 10.30 9.58
C LYS A 97 -6.37 9.71 8.16
N ASP A 98 -5.34 8.94 7.80
CA ASP A 98 -5.25 8.35 6.47
C ASP A 98 -6.23 7.17 6.31
N ARG A 99 -6.47 6.40 7.38
CA ARG A 99 -7.52 5.35 7.42
C ARG A 99 -8.90 5.92 7.18
N ILE A 100 -9.24 7.00 7.88
CA ILE A 100 -10.47 7.75 7.70
C ILE A 100 -10.57 8.25 6.25
N ARG A 101 -9.50 8.82 5.70
CA ARG A 101 -9.49 9.30 4.31
C ARG A 101 -9.82 8.20 3.31
N ILE A 102 -9.14 7.05 3.39
CA ILE A 102 -9.39 5.91 2.49
C ILE A 102 -10.82 5.38 2.68
N ARG A 103 -11.30 5.24 3.93
CA ARG A 103 -12.69 4.84 4.21
C ARG A 103 -13.69 5.80 3.60
N ASN A 104 -13.45 7.11 3.70
CA ASN A 104 -14.34 8.14 3.14
C ASN A 104 -14.39 8.11 1.61
N GLU A 105 -13.32 7.67 0.93
CA GLU A 105 -13.39 7.41 -0.52
C GLU A 105 -14.41 6.30 -0.85
N PHE A 106 -14.46 5.22 -0.06
CA PHE A 106 -15.47 4.17 -0.22
C PHE A 106 -16.88 4.64 0.18
N ILE A 107 -17.02 5.42 1.26
CA ILE A 107 -18.31 5.99 1.69
C ILE A 107 -18.88 6.92 0.60
N GLY A 108 -18.03 7.74 -0.03
CA GLY A 108 -18.42 8.57 -1.18
C GLY A 108 -18.99 7.76 -2.35
N LEU A 109 -18.59 6.49 -2.48
CA LEU A 109 -19.10 5.54 -3.45
C LEU A 109 -20.30 4.70 -2.97
N LYS A 110 -20.88 5.04 -1.81
CA LYS A 110 -22.04 4.36 -1.22
C LYS A 110 -21.76 2.90 -0.83
N ILE A 111 -20.54 2.63 -0.33
CA ILE A 111 -20.19 1.31 0.22
C ILE A 111 -21.13 0.90 1.36
N LEU A 112 -21.52 1.83 2.25
CA LEU A 112 -22.36 1.53 3.41
C LEU A 112 -23.71 0.95 2.98
N ASP A 113 -24.35 1.59 1.99
CA ASP A 113 -25.60 1.10 1.42
C ASP A 113 -25.42 -0.29 0.79
N ALA A 114 -24.26 -0.56 0.18
CA ALA A 114 -23.96 -1.88 -0.37
C ALA A 114 -23.83 -2.94 0.72
N LEU A 115 -23.07 -2.68 1.79
CA LEU A 115 -22.90 -3.60 2.91
C LEU A 115 -24.23 -3.87 3.62
N SER A 116 -25.07 -2.84 3.82
CA SER A 116 -26.42 -3.00 4.38
C SER A 116 -27.31 -3.88 3.49
N ARG A 117 -27.25 -3.72 2.16
CA ARG A 117 -27.98 -4.61 1.24
C ARG A 117 -27.49 -6.05 1.33
N LEU A 118 -26.19 -6.29 1.46
CA LEU A 118 -25.65 -7.65 1.61
C LEU A 118 -26.20 -8.32 2.89
N ARG A 119 -26.22 -7.60 4.02
CA ARG A 119 -26.83 -8.09 5.27
C ARG A 119 -28.32 -8.40 5.13
N ALA A 120 -29.06 -7.61 4.34
CA ALA A 120 -30.49 -7.84 4.14
C ALA A 120 -30.79 -8.97 3.14
N THR A 121 -29.89 -9.21 2.18
CA THR A 121 -30.08 -10.20 1.10
C THR A 121 -29.72 -11.60 1.55
N PHE A 122 -28.71 -11.73 2.41
CA PHE A 122 -28.23 -13.00 2.93
C PHE A 122 -28.63 -13.14 4.41
N ASN A 123 -28.98 -14.35 4.85
CA ASN A 123 -29.41 -14.59 6.23
C ASN A 123 -28.20 -14.85 7.14
N GLU A 124 -28.19 -14.30 8.36
CA GLU A 124 -27.18 -14.52 9.42
C GLU A 124 -27.06 -15.98 9.89
N GLY A 125 -27.92 -16.89 9.40
CA GLY A 125 -28.04 -18.28 9.86
C GLY A 125 -26.97 -19.26 9.34
N THR A 126 -25.89 -18.78 8.73
CA THR A 126 -24.74 -19.60 8.35
C THR A 126 -23.51 -18.79 8.69
N GLU A 127 -22.52 -19.38 9.36
CA GLU A 127 -21.19 -18.79 9.64
C GLU A 127 -20.45 -18.51 8.31
N SER A 128 -21.01 -17.62 7.49
CA SER A 128 -20.46 -17.21 6.23
C SER A 128 -19.35 -16.22 6.53
N GLU A 129 -18.19 -16.46 5.95
CA GLU A 129 -17.05 -15.55 6.00
C GLU A 129 -17.45 -14.12 5.61
N LEU A 130 -18.49 -13.94 4.78
CA LEU A 130 -19.04 -12.63 4.47
C LEU A 130 -19.50 -11.87 5.72
N PHE A 131 -20.26 -12.49 6.63
CA PHE A 131 -20.74 -11.82 7.85
C PHE A 131 -19.59 -11.46 8.77
N VAL A 132 -18.60 -12.35 8.89
CA VAL A 132 -17.36 -12.07 9.64
C VAL A 132 -16.67 -10.83 9.07
N GLN A 133 -16.53 -10.72 7.75
CA GLN A 133 -15.91 -9.56 7.11
C GLN A 133 -16.74 -8.28 7.27
N LEU A 134 -18.08 -8.39 7.25
CA LEU A 134 -18.97 -7.26 7.50
C LEU A 134 -18.85 -6.76 8.96
N ASP A 135 -18.72 -7.68 9.91
CA ASP A 135 -18.55 -7.34 11.33
C ASP A 135 -17.17 -6.71 11.58
N ILE A 136 -16.11 -7.24 10.98
CA ILE A 136 -14.76 -6.62 11.01
C ILE A 136 -14.81 -5.18 10.48
N PHE A 137 -15.56 -4.93 9.40
CA PHE A 137 -15.70 -3.59 8.84
C PHE A 137 -16.36 -2.64 9.86
N ASP A 138 -17.46 -3.07 10.48
CA ASP A 138 -18.20 -2.27 11.45
C ASP A 138 -17.39 -2.03 12.73
N GLU A 139 -16.74 -3.06 13.28
CA GLU A 139 -15.88 -2.95 14.47
C GLU A 139 -14.74 -1.96 14.24
N HIS A 140 -14.03 -2.06 13.11
CA HIS A 140 -12.94 -1.12 12.81
C HIS A 140 -13.44 0.29 12.48
N ARG A 141 -14.63 0.44 11.89
CA ARG A 141 -15.24 1.76 11.67
C ARG A 141 -15.60 2.41 13.00
N LEU A 142 -16.29 1.68 13.88
CA LEU A 142 -16.68 2.16 15.21
C LEU A 142 -15.46 2.47 16.08
N SER A 143 -14.42 1.63 16.02
CA SER A 143 -13.15 1.87 16.73
C SER A 143 -12.48 3.18 16.27
N ASP A 144 -12.55 3.49 14.98
CA ASP A 144 -12.04 4.76 14.46
C ASP A 144 -12.90 5.95 14.83
N GLU A 145 -14.21 5.81 14.78
CA GLU A 145 -15.15 6.85 15.18
C GLU A 145 -14.92 7.21 16.65
N CYS A 146 -14.79 6.22 17.53
CA CYS A 146 -14.43 6.42 18.94
C CYS A 146 -13.14 7.22 19.11
N GLN A 147 -12.08 6.86 18.37
CA GLN A 147 -10.79 7.59 18.42
C GLN A 147 -10.85 8.96 17.74
N SER A 148 -11.81 9.16 16.84
CA SER A 148 -12.03 10.39 16.10
C SER A 148 -13.09 11.29 16.75
N THR A 149 -13.68 10.89 17.89
CA THR A 149 -14.63 11.74 18.60
C THR A 149 -13.92 12.99 19.10
N GLY A 150 -14.42 14.14 18.67
CA GLY A 150 -14.00 15.43 19.18
C GLY A 150 -14.54 15.67 20.60
N PRO A 151 -14.19 16.82 21.20
CA PRO A 151 -14.75 17.23 22.48
C PRO A 151 -16.27 17.06 22.49
N ASN A 152 -16.81 16.49 23.57
CA ASN A 152 -18.25 16.25 23.77
C ASN A 152 -18.90 15.22 22.83
N GLY A 153 -18.13 14.28 22.28
CA GLY A 153 -18.67 13.16 21.50
C GLY A 153 -19.09 13.53 20.08
N VAL A 154 -18.56 14.63 19.54
CA VAL A 154 -18.80 15.07 18.16
C VAL A 154 -18.08 14.13 17.20
N ASP A 155 -18.79 13.49 16.27
CA ASP A 155 -18.14 12.74 15.20
C ASP A 155 -17.43 13.69 14.23
N LEU A 156 -16.09 13.74 14.28
CA LEU A 156 -15.29 14.59 13.40
C LEU A 156 -15.30 14.13 11.92
N ASN A 157 -15.89 12.98 11.62
CA ASN A 157 -16.06 12.46 10.26
C ASN A 157 -17.40 12.85 9.63
N SER A 158 -18.38 13.25 10.45
CA SER A 158 -19.67 13.75 10.00
C SER A 158 -19.60 15.27 9.82
N HIS A 159 -19.68 15.72 8.57
CA HIS A 159 -19.77 17.15 8.25
C HIS A 159 -20.93 17.84 9.00
N GLN A 160 -22.02 17.10 9.22
CA GLN A 160 -23.21 17.58 9.91
C GLN A 160 -22.95 17.75 11.41
N ASP A 161 -22.29 16.79 12.05
CA ASP A 161 -21.96 16.84 13.48
C ASP A 161 -20.95 17.93 13.79
N VAL A 162 -19.90 18.03 12.97
CA VAL A 162 -18.91 19.12 13.06
C VAL A 162 -19.58 20.47 12.88
N PHE A 163 -20.46 20.61 11.88
CA PHE A 163 -21.23 21.83 11.67
C PHE A 163 -22.05 22.21 12.90
N TYR A 164 -22.86 21.29 13.45
CA TYR A 164 -23.68 21.57 14.62
C TYR A 164 -22.86 21.79 15.89
N ALA A 165 -21.70 21.15 16.03
CA ALA A 165 -20.77 21.40 17.11
C ALA A 165 -20.25 22.84 17.06
N ILE A 166 -19.77 23.30 15.90
CA ILE A 166 -19.31 24.67 15.72
C ILE A 166 -20.47 25.66 15.90
N LEU A 167 -21.64 25.38 15.34
CA LEU A 167 -22.81 26.24 15.49
C LEU A 167 -23.20 26.41 16.96
N ARG A 168 -23.24 25.33 17.74
CA ARG A 168 -23.47 25.39 19.20
C ARG A 168 -22.38 26.16 19.93
N GLN A 169 -21.13 26.06 19.48
CA GLN A 169 -20.00 26.76 20.08
C GLN A 169 -20.06 28.28 19.85
N VAL A 170 -20.57 28.73 18.69
CA VAL A 170 -20.61 30.16 18.32
C VAL A 170 -21.98 30.81 18.55
N ALA A 171 -23.05 30.04 18.75
CA ALA A 171 -24.39 30.55 18.98
C ALA A 171 -24.42 31.54 20.15
N GLU A 172 -25.14 32.65 19.97
CA GLU A 172 -25.27 33.71 21.00
C GLU A 172 -23.94 34.41 21.35
N THR A 173 -22.93 34.31 20.47
CA THR A 173 -21.64 35.00 20.61
C THR A 173 -21.38 35.92 19.41
N PRO A 174 -20.51 36.94 19.53
CA PRO A 174 -20.11 37.78 18.39
C PRO A 174 -19.48 37.00 17.22
N GLN A 175 -19.03 35.76 17.45
CA GLN A 175 -18.42 34.87 16.46
C GLN A 175 -19.45 34.21 15.52
N GLU A 176 -20.74 34.28 15.83
CA GLU A 176 -21.82 33.76 14.99
C GLU A 176 -21.84 34.41 13.59
N ILE A 177 -21.62 35.73 13.52
CA ILE A 177 -21.61 36.48 12.27
C ILE A 177 -20.41 36.08 11.38
N PRO A 178 -19.15 36.08 11.87
CA PRO A 178 -18.01 35.54 11.12
C PRO A 178 -18.22 34.11 10.62
N PHE A 179 -18.78 33.22 11.45
CA PHE A 179 -19.05 31.84 11.07
C PHE A 179 -20.05 31.76 9.89
N LEU A 180 -21.16 32.50 9.98
CA LEU A 180 -22.14 32.59 8.90
C LEU A 180 -21.51 33.12 7.60
N ASN A 181 -20.69 34.17 7.69
CA ASN A 181 -20.01 34.75 6.52
C ASN A 181 -19.07 33.73 5.86
N ILE A 182 -18.32 32.94 6.64
CA ILE A 182 -17.47 31.87 6.11
C ILE A 182 -18.31 30.87 5.31
N LEU A 183 -19.42 30.39 5.87
CA LEU A 183 -20.32 29.45 5.18
C LEU A 183 -20.90 30.04 3.89
N GLN A 184 -21.32 31.30 3.93
CA GLN A 184 -21.83 32.01 2.76
C GLN A 184 -20.77 32.17 1.66
N HIS A 185 -19.51 32.42 2.02
CA HIS A 185 -18.41 32.47 1.04
C HIS A 185 -18.13 31.11 0.42
N LEU A 186 -18.09 30.05 1.23
CA LEU A 186 -17.89 28.67 0.75
C LEU A 186 -19.05 28.21 -0.15
N LEU A 187 -20.29 28.60 0.14
CA LEU A 187 -21.47 28.25 -0.66
C LEU A 187 -21.46 28.87 -2.07
N ARG A 188 -20.69 29.96 -2.28
CA ARG A 188 -20.60 30.64 -3.58
C ARG A 188 -19.62 29.97 -4.55
N VAL A 189 -18.88 28.96 -4.12
CA VAL A 189 -17.92 28.24 -4.97
C VAL A 189 -18.67 27.34 -5.95
N ASP A 190 -18.48 27.59 -7.24
CA ASP A 190 -19.09 26.79 -8.32
C ASP A 190 -18.32 25.47 -8.51
N THR A 191 -18.96 24.35 -8.19
CA THR A 191 -18.38 23.00 -8.25
C THR A 191 -18.20 22.46 -9.67
N SER A 192 -18.73 23.15 -10.69
CA SER A 192 -18.59 22.75 -12.10
C SER A 192 -17.23 23.15 -12.70
N LEU A 193 -16.51 24.09 -12.08
CA LEU A 193 -15.28 24.64 -12.62
C LEU A 193 -14.04 23.93 -12.05
N PRO A 194 -12.99 23.66 -12.87
CA PRO A 194 -11.74 23.04 -12.40
C PRO A 194 -11.02 23.83 -11.30
N ILE A 195 -11.26 25.15 -11.22
CA ILE A 195 -10.68 26.00 -10.17
C ILE A 195 -11.29 25.73 -8.78
N SER A 196 -12.47 25.08 -8.71
CA SER A 196 -13.15 24.74 -7.47
C SER A 196 -12.23 23.97 -6.52
N ASP A 197 -11.56 22.92 -7.01
CA ASP A 197 -10.67 22.10 -6.19
C ASP A 197 -9.53 22.92 -5.58
N ILE A 198 -8.97 23.86 -6.35
CA ILE A 198 -7.90 24.77 -5.89
C ILE A 198 -8.44 25.72 -4.80
N ILE A 199 -9.66 26.22 -4.96
CA ILE A 199 -10.30 27.12 -3.97
C ILE A 199 -10.53 26.37 -2.65
N TRP A 200 -11.08 25.16 -2.69
CA TRP A 200 -11.33 24.35 -1.50
C TRP A 200 -10.03 23.94 -0.79
N ASP A 201 -9.01 23.51 -1.54
CA ASP A 201 -7.68 23.20 -1.00
C ASP A 201 -7.00 24.42 -0.37
N THR A 202 -7.22 25.61 -0.94
CA THR A 202 -6.66 26.85 -0.39
C THR A 202 -7.41 27.28 0.87
N ALA A 203 -8.74 27.17 0.87
CA ALA A 203 -9.58 27.50 2.01
C ALA A 203 -9.25 26.61 3.22
N GLU A 204 -9.10 25.29 3.02
CA GLU A 204 -8.68 24.35 4.07
C GLU A 204 -7.37 24.77 4.73
N LYS A 205 -6.34 25.06 3.92
CA LYS A 205 -5.02 25.49 4.43
C LYS A 205 -5.08 26.83 5.16
N LEU A 206 -5.87 27.78 4.66
CA LEU A 206 -6.02 29.09 5.30
C LEU A 206 -6.75 28.98 6.64
N VAL A 207 -7.82 28.19 6.72
CA VAL A 207 -8.55 27.92 7.96
C VAL A 207 -7.62 27.24 8.97
N HIS A 208 -6.88 26.21 8.56
CA HIS A 208 -5.91 25.54 9.43
C HIS A 208 -4.87 26.52 9.97
N ARG A 209 -4.25 27.35 9.11
CA ARG A 209 -3.28 28.37 9.55
C ARG A 209 -3.89 29.42 10.46
N ALA A 210 -5.14 29.82 10.23
CA ALA A 210 -5.84 30.78 11.07
C ALA A 210 -6.03 30.24 12.50
N THR A 211 -6.30 28.95 12.66
CA THR A 211 -6.43 28.32 13.99
C THR A 211 -5.12 28.25 14.79
N LEU A 212 -3.97 28.42 14.14
CA LEU A 212 -2.64 28.43 14.77
C LEU A 212 -2.14 29.85 15.10
N CYS A 213 -2.91 30.89 14.80
CA CYS A 213 -2.50 32.27 15.07
C CYS A 213 -2.58 32.56 16.57
N GLU A 214 -1.45 32.93 17.19
CA GLU A 214 -1.38 33.30 18.61
C GLU A 214 -1.38 34.82 18.82
N THR A 215 -0.96 35.58 17.79
CA THR A 215 -0.89 37.05 17.85
C THR A 215 -1.63 37.72 16.71
N LYS A 216 -1.99 38.99 16.91
CA LYS A 216 -2.55 39.85 15.86
C LYS A 216 -1.60 40.01 14.66
N GLU A 217 -0.30 40.00 14.91
CA GLU A 217 0.70 40.15 13.85
C GLU A 217 0.75 38.92 12.93
N ASP A 218 0.45 37.73 13.46
CA ASP A 218 0.40 36.48 12.70
C ASP A 218 -0.80 36.44 11.75
N SER A 219 -1.96 36.93 12.19
CA SER A 219 -3.13 37.05 11.34
C SER A 219 -2.91 38.09 10.23
N GLU A 220 -2.26 39.22 10.52
CA GLU A 220 -1.88 40.22 9.52
C GLU A 220 -0.84 39.69 8.51
N LYS A 221 0.05 38.78 8.92
CA LYS A 221 0.97 38.07 8.01
C LYS A 221 0.22 37.06 7.14
N LEU A 222 -0.76 36.36 7.69
CA LEU A 222 -1.56 35.37 6.97
C LEU A 222 -2.42 36.01 5.88
N LEU A 223 -2.98 37.19 6.16
CA LEU A 223 -3.86 37.94 5.25
C LEU A 223 -3.09 38.79 4.22
N ARG A 224 -1.78 38.94 4.36
CA ARG A 224 -0.96 39.63 3.37
C ARG A 224 -0.86 38.80 2.09
N ALA A 225 -1.50 39.28 1.03
CA ALA A 225 -1.16 38.84 -0.31
C ALA A 225 0.32 39.18 -0.57
N PRO A 226 1.12 38.29 -1.20
CA PRO A 226 2.37 38.72 -1.81
C PRO A 226 1.99 39.71 -2.90
N SER A 227 2.07 41.00 -2.57
CA SER A 227 1.80 42.04 -3.54
C SER A 227 2.80 41.85 -4.69
N TYR A 228 2.28 41.57 -5.90
CA TYR A 228 3.06 41.67 -7.14
C TYR A 228 3.77 43.04 -7.22
N HIS A 229 3.23 44.05 -6.53
CA HIS A 229 3.80 45.36 -6.31
C HIS A 229 5.09 45.39 -5.48
N HIS A 230 5.34 44.49 -4.53
CA HIS A 230 6.59 44.47 -3.76
C HIS A 230 7.77 43.97 -4.61
N SER A 231 7.53 42.99 -5.49
CA SER A 231 8.54 42.50 -6.44
C SER A 231 8.81 43.55 -7.54
N LEU A 232 7.76 44.22 -8.05
CA LEU A 232 7.89 45.32 -9.00
C LEU A 232 8.58 46.55 -8.39
N ASN A 233 8.26 46.94 -7.15
CA ASN A 233 8.93 48.06 -6.48
C ASN A 233 10.38 47.73 -6.15
N LYS A 234 10.73 46.47 -5.86
CA LYS A 234 12.11 46.03 -5.68
C LYS A 234 12.90 46.04 -7.01
N LEU A 235 12.25 45.66 -8.11
CA LEU A 235 12.81 45.77 -9.47
C LEU A 235 12.95 47.23 -9.92
N LEU A 236 11.93 48.07 -9.70
CA LEU A 236 11.95 49.50 -10.01
C LEU A 236 13.01 50.24 -9.18
N ARG A 237 13.18 49.87 -7.91
CA ARG A 237 14.23 50.43 -7.06
C ARG A 237 15.63 49.95 -7.47
N GLY A 238 15.76 48.71 -7.95
CA GLY A 238 16.98 48.20 -8.59
C GLY A 238 17.30 48.88 -9.93
N LEU A 239 16.28 49.34 -10.68
CA LEU A 239 16.46 50.14 -11.89
C LEU A 239 16.77 51.61 -11.58
N GLN A 240 16.20 52.19 -10.52
CA GLN A 240 16.51 53.55 -10.06
C GLN A 240 17.90 53.66 -9.40
N GLU A 241 18.40 52.60 -8.78
CA GLU A 241 19.78 52.54 -8.24
C GLU A 241 20.84 52.22 -9.31
N SER A 242 20.43 51.96 -10.57
CA SER A 242 21.34 51.78 -11.71
C SER A 242 21.71 53.10 -12.43
N GLY A 243 21.45 54.24 -11.80
CA GLY A 243 21.99 55.54 -12.17
C GLY A 243 23.46 55.68 -11.79
N GLY A 244 24.35 55.09 -12.59
CA GLY A 244 25.73 55.57 -12.73
C GLY A 244 26.81 54.91 -11.87
N ARG A 245 27.22 53.68 -12.22
CA ARG A 245 28.63 53.28 -12.30
C ARG A 245 28.80 51.93 -13.01
N CYS A 246 29.44 51.96 -14.18
CA CYS A 246 29.94 50.76 -14.85
C CYS A 246 30.99 50.06 -13.96
N GLN A 247 30.88 48.74 -13.76
CA GLN A 247 31.92 47.90 -13.15
C GLN A 247 32.95 47.46 -14.21
N CYS A 248 33.53 48.43 -14.93
CA CYS A 248 34.60 48.18 -15.90
C CYS A 248 35.91 48.82 -15.42
N SER A 249 37.03 48.11 -15.60
CA SER A 249 38.39 48.51 -15.15
C SER A 249 38.99 49.74 -15.88
N CYS A 250 38.20 50.54 -16.60
CA CYS A 250 38.69 51.62 -17.46
C CYS A 250 38.66 53.03 -16.86
N HIS A 251 38.30 53.20 -15.58
CA HIS A 251 38.43 54.50 -14.87
C HIS A 251 39.42 54.41 -13.72
N ASN A 252 40.69 54.16 -14.05
CA ASN A 252 41.82 54.23 -13.13
C ASN A 252 42.75 55.37 -13.59
N ASN A 253 42.72 56.51 -12.90
CA ASN A 253 43.94 57.28 -12.61
C ASN A 253 43.71 58.47 -11.67
N GLY A 254 44.55 58.53 -10.64
CA GLY A 254 45.11 59.75 -10.05
C GLY A 254 44.24 60.51 -9.05
N GLU A 255 44.43 60.29 -7.75
CA GLU A 255 45.41 61.08 -6.97
C GLU A 255 45.54 60.57 -5.53
N ILE A 256 46.78 60.66 -5.05
CA ILE A 256 47.31 60.15 -3.79
C ILE A 256 47.03 61.16 -2.67
N SER A 257 46.62 60.71 -1.49
CA SER A 257 47.17 61.17 -0.19
C SER A 257 46.68 60.34 1.01
N ASN A 258 47.69 59.84 1.73
CA ASN A 258 47.74 59.10 2.99
C ASN A 258 46.68 59.39 4.06
N SER A 259 46.27 58.36 4.83
CA SER A 259 46.70 58.14 6.23
C SER A 259 46.06 56.91 6.90
N ALA A 260 46.93 56.09 7.50
CA ALA A 260 46.78 55.37 8.77
C ALA A 260 45.71 54.24 8.96
N ALA A 261 46.22 53.02 8.80
CA ALA A 261 46.39 52.02 9.86
C ALA A 261 45.20 51.23 10.45
N THR A 262 45.46 49.91 10.50
CA THR A 262 45.03 48.88 11.46
C THR A 262 43.80 48.01 11.17
N ASP A 263 44.15 46.75 10.89
CA ASP A 263 43.65 45.50 11.44
C ASP A 263 42.36 44.84 10.93
N GLY A 264 42.56 43.63 10.41
CA GLY A 264 41.51 42.74 9.96
C GLY A 264 40.84 42.01 11.11
N ARG A 265 39.52 41.78 10.99
CA ARG A 265 38.83 40.72 11.73
C ARG A 265 37.56 40.26 11.02
N THR A 266 37.69 39.13 10.32
CA THR A 266 36.59 38.22 10.01
C THR A 266 35.97 37.69 11.31
N ARG A 267 34.70 38.01 11.58
CA ARG A 267 33.90 37.36 12.62
C ARG A 267 32.76 36.55 12.00
N LYS A 268 32.97 35.23 11.97
CA LYS A 268 31.91 34.22 11.91
C LYS A 268 31.05 34.35 13.17
N ARG A 269 29.73 34.42 13.04
CA ARG A 269 28.78 34.31 14.16
C ARG A 269 28.20 32.90 14.18
N THR A 270 28.53 32.18 15.24
CA THR A 270 27.91 30.95 15.74
C THR A 270 26.50 31.23 16.27
N PRO A 271 25.53 30.30 16.12
CA PRO A 271 24.23 30.40 16.80
C PRO A 271 24.36 30.00 18.28
N LEU A 272 23.65 30.73 19.14
CA LEU A 272 23.50 30.49 20.58
C LEU A 272 22.64 29.26 20.87
N GLN A 273 23.14 28.37 21.72
CA GLN A 273 22.35 27.35 22.42
C GLN A 273 21.51 28.01 23.52
N LEU A 274 20.25 27.58 23.64
CA LEU A 274 19.42 27.77 24.83
C LEU A 274 19.41 26.45 25.61
N SER A 275 19.97 26.48 26.82
CA SER A 275 19.91 25.41 27.81
C SER A 275 18.70 25.61 28.72
N PHE A 276 17.92 24.55 28.92
CA PHE A 276 17.10 24.36 30.11
C PHE A 276 17.46 22.98 30.68
N GLY A 277 18.09 22.96 31.87
CA GLY A 277 18.15 21.78 32.73
C GLY A 277 16.93 21.76 33.66
N ASP A 278 16.67 20.77 34.50
CA ASP A 278 17.08 19.37 34.61
C ASP A 278 15.96 18.75 35.47
N GLY A 279 15.59 17.52 35.20
CA GLY A 279 14.38 16.89 35.75
C GLY A 279 14.28 15.43 35.38
N SER A 280 15.30 14.67 35.80
CA SER A 280 15.44 13.22 35.82
C SER A 280 14.16 12.38 35.73
N LYS A 281 14.08 11.54 34.70
CA LYS A 281 13.82 10.08 34.74
C LYS A 281 13.97 9.51 33.32
N THR A 282 15.18 9.04 32.99
CA THR A 282 15.43 8.15 31.85
C THR A 282 14.97 6.73 32.19
N PRO A 283 14.55 5.94 31.19
CA PRO A 283 15.50 4.94 30.73
C PRO A 283 15.57 4.80 29.19
N GLY A 284 16.78 4.51 28.72
CA GLY A 284 16.98 3.54 27.63
C GLY A 284 17.04 4.08 26.21
N ILE A 285 18.27 4.35 25.77
CA ILE A 285 18.69 4.61 24.40
C ILE A 285 18.26 3.47 23.45
N LEU A 286 17.68 3.85 22.31
CA LEU A 286 17.50 3.02 21.13
C LEU A 286 18.86 2.80 20.43
N SER A 287 19.24 1.54 20.27
CA SER A 287 20.06 1.09 19.14
C SER A 287 19.14 0.64 18.01
N PRO A 288 19.48 0.85 16.73
CA PRO A 288 18.62 0.51 15.61
C PRO A 288 18.71 -0.98 15.33
N THR A 289 17.69 -1.73 15.69
CA THR A 289 17.46 -3.07 15.16
C THR A 289 16.31 -3.00 14.16
N ASN A 290 16.57 -3.52 12.96
CA ASN A 290 15.59 -3.85 11.94
C ASN A 290 14.34 -4.44 12.58
N SER A 291 13.28 -3.64 12.70
CA SER A 291 12.02 -4.09 13.26
C SER A 291 11.12 -4.53 12.12
N SER A 292 11.08 -5.85 11.96
CA SER A 292 10.07 -6.58 11.19
C SER A 292 8.67 -6.03 11.46
N MET A 293 7.83 -5.92 10.43
CA MET A 293 6.43 -5.53 10.60
C MET A 293 5.73 -6.54 11.52
N ALA A 294 5.42 -6.14 12.75
CA ALA A 294 4.46 -6.84 13.58
C ALA A 294 3.06 -6.34 13.16
N PHE A 295 2.28 -7.22 12.52
CA PHE A 295 0.88 -6.97 12.20
C PHE A 295 0.03 -7.08 13.48
N SER A 296 -1.07 -6.32 13.55
CA SER A 296 -2.05 -6.53 14.62
C SER A 296 -2.70 -7.91 14.46
N PRO A 297 -3.11 -8.57 15.56
CA PRO A 297 -3.82 -9.85 15.52
C PRO A 297 -5.05 -9.84 14.59
N GLU A 298 -5.71 -8.69 14.44
CA GLU A 298 -6.87 -8.49 13.54
C GLU A 298 -6.49 -8.58 12.06
N LEU A 299 -5.32 -8.06 11.70
CA LEU A 299 -4.80 -8.05 10.34
C LEU A 299 -4.29 -9.45 9.97
N LEU A 300 -3.73 -10.18 10.94
CA LEU A 300 -3.44 -11.62 10.85
C LEU A 300 -4.71 -12.47 10.75
N ALA A 301 -5.79 -12.13 11.47
CA ALA A 301 -7.09 -12.81 11.36
C ALA A 301 -7.75 -12.54 10.00
N THR A 302 -7.66 -11.32 9.48
CA THR A 302 -8.14 -10.93 8.14
C THR A 302 -7.36 -11.67 7.06
N LEU A 303 -6.03 -11.78 7.17
CA LEU A 303 -5.19 -12.59 6.28
C LEU A 303 -5.50 -14.08 6.35
N SER A 304 -5.63 -14.62 7.57
CA SER A 304 -5.90 -16.05 7.80
C SER A 304 -7.25 -16.48 7.23
N ARG A 305 -8.17 -15.53 7.04
CA ARG A 305 -9.50 -15.76 6.49
C ARG A 305 -9.64 -15.39 5.02
N ALA A 306 -8.91 -14.37 4.55
CA ALA A 306 -8.92 -13.93 3.14
C ALA A 306 -8.13 -14.88 2.22
N ILE A 307 -7.16 -15.63 2.75
CA ILE A 307 -6.33 -16.55 1.99
C ILE A 307 -6.88 -17.97 2.16
N SER A 308 -7.80 -18.37 1.27
CA SER A 308 -7.92 -19.80 0.98
C SER A 308 -6.54 -20.28 0.49
N PRO A 309 -6.03 -21.45 0.93
CA PRO A 309 -4.83 -22.00 0.32
C PRO A 309 -5.05 -22.04 -1.19
N PRO A 310 -4.08 -21.59 -2.01
CA PRO A 310 -4.26 -21.59 -3.45
C PRO A 310 -4.73 -22.98 -3.86
N PRO A 311 -5.73 -23.11 -4.77
CA PRO A 311 -6.07 -24.42 -5.28
C PRO A 311 -4.76 -25.00 -5.79
N ARG A 312 -4.38 -26.16 -5.25
CA ARG A 312 -3.32 -26.95 -5.88
C ARG A 312 -3.73 -27.02 -7.33
N VAL A 313 -2.87 -26.52 -8.21
CA VAL A 313 -3.05 -26.68 -9.64
C VAL A 313 -3.00 -28.18 -9.87
N SER A 314 -4.16 -28.83 -9.82
CA SER A 314 -4.33 -30.17 -10.34
C SER A 314 -4.11 -30.00 -11.82
N ASN A 315 -2.88 -30.23 -12.26
CA ASN A 315 -2.57 -30.42 -13.67
C ASN A 315 -3.49 -31.54 -14.17
N ALA A 316 -4.57 -31.17 -14.82
CA ALA A 316 -5.37 -32.07 -15.60
C ALA A 316 -5.61 -31.44 -16.98
N SER A 317 -4.76 -31.92 -17.89
CA SER A 317 -5.09 -32.25 -19.28
C SER A 317 -4.81 -31.18 -20.35
N MET A 318 -3.61 -31.26 -20.90
CA MET A 318 -3.36 -30.97 -22.32
C MET A 318 -3.07 -32.30 -23.03
N LEU A 319 -4.04 -32.74 -23.84
CA LEU A 319 -3.95 -33.42 -25.14
C LEU A 319 -3.18 -34.77 -25.27
N PRO A 320 -3.63 -35.67 -26.17
CA PRO A 320 -3.07 -37.01 -26.33
C PRO A 320 -1.68 -36.94 -26.96
N ALA A 321 -0.67 -37.45 -26.24
CA ALA A 321 0.68 -37.58 -26.75
C ALA A 321 0.72 -38.62 -27.89
N VAL A 322 1.08 -38.14 -29.07
CA VAL A 322 1.55 -38.96 -30.18
C VAL A 322 2.90 -39.60 -29.77
N GLY A 323 2.92 -40.94 -29.76
CA GLY A 323 4.06 -41.84 -29.97
C GLY A 323 5.45 -41.43 -29.48
N GLY A 324 5.80 -41.83 -28.25
CA GLY A 324 7.18 -42.20 -27.92
C GLY A 324 7.48 -43.63 -28.40
N PRO A 325 8.73 -43.98 -28.77
CA PRO A 325 9.07 -45.35 -29.13
C PRO A 325 8.85 -46.29 -27.94
N PRO A 326 8.40 -47.54 -28.16
CA PRO A 326 8.08 -48.47 -27.08
C PRO A 326 9.35 -48.83 -26.28
N PRO A 327 9.20 -49.19 -25.00
CA PRO A 327 10.32 -49.70 -24.20
C PRO A 327 10.88 -50.99 -24.79
N PRO A 328 12.18 -51.26 -24.63
CA PRO A 328 12.78 -52.50 -25.13
C PRO A 328 12.16 -53.73 -24.45
N PRO A 329 12.02 -54.85 -25.17
CA PRO A 329 11.44 -56.07 -24.63
C PRO A 329 12.32 -56.66 -23.50
N PRO A 330 11.71 -57.41 -22.56
CA PRO A 330 12.46 -58.13 -21.53
C PRO A 330 13.39 -59.18 -22.16
N PRO A 331 14.52 -59.52 -21.50
CA PRO A 331 15.45 -60.51 -22.00
C PRO A 331 14.77 -61.89 -22.11
N PRO A 332 15.11 -62.70 -23.13
CA PRO A 332 14.53 -64.02 -23.31
C PRO A 332 14.90 -64.95 -22.15
N PRO A 333 14.00 -65.89 -21.77
CA PRO A 333 14.32 -66.93 -20.80
C PRO A 333 15.49 -67.80 -21.30
N PRO A 334 16.32 -68.35 -20.40
CA PRO A 334 17.44 -69.19 -20.80
C PRO A 334 16.96 -70.40 -21.61
N LEU A 335 17.59 -70.60 -22.77
CA LEU A 335 17.43 -71.78 -23.61
C LEU A 335 17.67 -73.03 -22.77
N ALA A 336 16.68 -73.93 -22.77
CA ALA A 336 16.81 -75.26 -22.18
C ALA A 336 18.02 -75.98 -22.80
N SER A 337 18.94 -76.43 -21.94
CA SER A 337 20.06 -77.28 -22.33
C SER A 337 19.55 -78.55 -23.03
N PRO A 338 20.21 -79.02 -24.11
CA PRO A 338 19.82 -80.26 -24.77
C PRO A 338 19.95 -81.46 -23.79
N PRO A 339 19.08 -82.47 -23.94
CA PRO A 339 19.07 -83.63 -23.04
C PRO A 339 20.38 -84.44 -23.15
N PRO A 340 20.83 -85.06 -22.05
CA PRO A 340 22.04 -85.86 -22.05
C PRO A 340 21.90 -87.13 -22.92
N PRO A 341 22.99 -87.62 -23.52
CA PRO A 341 22.98 -88.84 -24.33
C PRO A 341 22.67 -90.10 -23.50
N PRO A 342 22.08 -91.13 -24.12
CA PRO A 342 21.70 -92.37 -23.44
C PRO A 342 22.92 -93.18 -22.97
N PRO A 343 22.80 -93.95 -21.86
CA PRO A 343 23.88 -94.73 -21.29
C PRO A 343 24.28 -95.94 -22.16
N PRO A 344 25.56 -96.36 -22.16
CA PRO A 344 26.04 -97.53 -22.90
C PRO A 344 25.56 -98.86 -22.26
N PRO A 345 25.42 -99.92 -23.06
CA PRO A 345 24.93 -101.23 -22.60
C PRO A 345 25.98 -102.00 -21.77
N PRO A 346 25.53 -102.97 -20.94
CA PRO A 346 26.38 -103.67 -19.99
C PRO A 346 27.18 -104.80 -20.64
N GLY A 347 28.49 -104.79 -20.42
CA GLY A 347 29.39 -105.93 -20.53
C GLY A 347 30.46 -105.73 -19.45
N GLY A 348 30.87 -106.68 -18.64
CA GLY A 348 31.13 -108.10 -18.86
C GLY A 348 32.44 -108.35 -18.08
N GLU A 349 32.48 -109.39 -17.26
CA GLU A 349 33.49 -109.70 -16.24
C GLU A 349 34.96 -109.74 -16.73
N GLU A 350 35.87 -109.13 -15.93
CA GLU A 350 37.22 -109.57 -15.48
C GLU A 350 38.28 -110.13 -16.49
N PRO A 351 39.57 -110.40 -16.12
CA PRO A 351 40.29 -110.10 -14.87
C PRO A 351 41.78 -109.64 -15.04
N HIS A 352 42.40 -109.37 -13.87
CA HIS A 352 43.78 -109.75 -13.47
C HIS A 352 45.03 -108.87 -13.73
N LEU A 353 45.83 -108.81 -12.63
CA LEU A 353 47.30 -108.82 -12.50
C LEU A 353 48.06 -107.48 -12.55
N HIS A 354 48.46 -106.97 -11.38
CA HIS A 354 49.77 -107.22 -10.74
C HIS A 354 50.20 -106.05 -9.83
N LEU A 355 50.18 -106.30 -8.51
CA LEU A 355 51.16 -105.76 -7.56
C LEU A 355 52.55 -106.32 -7.91
N PRO A 356 53.69 -105.66 -7.57
CA PRO A 356 54.14 -105.72 -6.16
C PRO A 356 55.05 -104.57 -5.64
N HIS A 357 54.98 -104.37 -4.30
CA HIS A 357 56.08 -104.27 -3.32
C HIS A 357 57.21 -103.22 -3.52
N HIS A 358 57.79 -102.54 -2.51
CA HIS A 358 58.05 -102.75 -1.08
C HIS A 358 58.80 -101.46 -0.58
N PRO A 359 59.40 -101.36 0.63
CA PRO A 359 58.80 -101.18 1.95
C PRO A 359 59.34 -99.94 2.71
N ARG A 360 58.70 -99.62 3.84
CA ARG A 360 59.27 -98.84 4.96
C ARG A 360 60.27 -99.67 5.77
N LEU A 361 61.28 -99.00 6.32
CA LEU A 361 62.04 -99.22 7.58
C LEU A 361 63.05 -98.04 7.62
N SER A 362 63.26 -97.24 8.66
CA SER A 362 63.03 -97.34 10.10
C SER A 362 62.89 -95.95 10.71
#